data_AF-A0AAJ1X436-F1
#
_entry.id   AF-A0AAJ1X436-F1
#
_cell.length_a   1.000
_cell.length_b   1.000
_cell.length_c   1.000
_cell.angle_alpha   90.00
_cell.angle_beta   90.00
_cell.angle_gamma   90.00
#
_symmetry.space_group_name_H-M   'P 1'
#
loop_
_entity.id
_entity.type
_entity.pdbx_description
1 polymer ?
#
loop_
_entity_poly.entity_id
_entity_poly.type
_entity_poly.pdbx_seq_one_letter_code
_entity_poly.pdbx_strand_id
1 'polypeptide(L)'
;MPKANKSETAGMPMPDMTQAMLTANPKLIETWLEMMNDGAAFVSERLQKDHETQKALLNSTTPGELMKVQADFFKDAFGQYTEQTVRMFEKMQEVAKQSMGDAAHLPARKYDDVPL
;
A
#
# COMPACT_ATOMS: atom_id res chain seq x y z
N MET A 1 38.99 17.52 10.19
CA MET A 1 38.11 16.44 9.71
C MET A 1 36.73 16.62 10.33
N PRO A 2 35.70 16.99 9.56
CA PRO A 2 34.36 17.17 10.10
C PRO A 2 33.69 15.81 10.36
N LYS A 3 32.95 15.72 11.46
CA LYS A 3 32.33 14.51 12.03
C LYS A 3 31.24 13.97 11.11
N ALA A 4 31.18 12.65 10.97
CA ALA A 4 30.14 11.94 10.22
C ALA A 4 28.76 12.16 10.87
N ASN A 5 27.81 12.67 10.09
CA ASN A 5 26.39 12.63 10.40
C ASN A 5 25.94 11.17 10.39
N LYS A 6 25.45 10.67 11.54
CA LYS A 6 24.69 9.42 11.56
C LYS A 6 23.40 9.66 10.79
N SER A 7 23.25 8.96 9.67
CA SER A 7 21.97 8.83 8.95
C SER A 7 20.95 8.21 9.90
N GLU A 8 20.09 9.04 10.51
CA GLU A 8 18.85 8.63 11.17
C GLU A 8 17.77 8.31 10.13
N THR A 9 18.06 7.34 9.27
CA THR A 9 17.10 6.80 8.29
C THR A 9 16.99 5.28 8.40
N ALA A 10 17.23 4.75 9.60
CA ALA A 10 17.04 3.35 9.92
C ALA A 10 15.82 3.19 10.83
N GLY A 11 14.66 2.97 10.21
CA GLY A 11 13.46 2.47 10.86
C GLY A 11 12.76 3.47 11.76
N MET A 12 11.92 4.33 11.19
CA MET A 12 10.80 4.86 11.99
C MET A 12 9.94 3.65 12.38
N PRO A 13 9.79 3.35 13.68
CA PRO A 13 8.90 2.27 14.09
C PRO A 13 7.49 2.68 13.65
N MET A 14 6.81 1.80 12.90
CA MET A 14 5.40 1.94 12.48
C MET A 14 4.50 2.69 13.47
N PRO A 15 4.55 2.45 14.80
CA PRO A 15 3.75 3.22 15.77
C PRO A 15 3.94 4.75 15.75
N ASP A 16 5.13 5.28 15.45
CA ASP A 16 5.37 6.74 15.40
C ASP A 16 4.74 7.36 14.16
N MET A 17 4.76 6.63 13.03
CA MET A 17 4.09 7.05 11.79
C MET A 17 2.57 7.01 11.95
N THR A 18 2.04 5.97 12.61
CA THR A 18 0.60 5.86 12.92
C THR A 18 0.15 6.96 13.89
N GLN A 19 0.94 7.28 14.93
CA GLN A 19 0.64 8.39 15.85
C GLN A 19 0.66 9.76 15.15
N ALA A 20 1.61 9.98 14.24
CA ALA A 20 1.67 11.20 13.45
C ALA A 20 0.48 11.34 12.48
N MET A 21 0.03 10.24 11.86
CA MET A 21 -1.19 10.24 11.03
C MET A 21 -2.45 10.47 11.87
N LEU A 22 -2.53 9.85 13.05
CA LEU A 22 -3.63 10.02 14.01
C LEU A 22 -3.83 11.47 14.46
N THR A 23 -2.73 12.22 14.63
CA THR A 23 -2.75 13.62 15.05
C THR A 23 -2.93 14.60 13.88
N ALA A 24 -2.67 14.19 12.64
CA ALA A 24 -2.69 15.07 11.48
C ALA A 24 -4.06 15.15 10.76
N ASN A 25 -4.77 14.02 10.55
CA ASN A 25 -6.06 14.03 9.83
C ASN A 25 -6.84 12.71 10.02
N PRO A 26 -8.09 12.71 10.56
CA PRO A 26 -8.91 11.51 10.71
C PRO A 26 -9.14 10.73 9.41
N LYS A 27 -9.19 11.43 8.27
CA LYS A 27 -9.40 10.83 6.94
C LYS A 27 -8.20 10.00 6.47
N LEU A 28 -6.99 10.36 6.92
CA LEU A 28 -5.77 9.58 6.65
C LEU A 28 -5.80 8.22 7.36
N ILE A 29 -6.38 8.17 8.57
CA ILE A 29 -6.54 6.91 9.32
C ILE A 29 -7.57 6.02 8.61
N GLU A 30 -8.70 6.58 8.18
CA GLU A 30 -9.75 5.86 7.48
C GLU A 30 -9.20 5.21 6.20
N THR A 31 -8.49 5.96 5.35
CA THR A 31 -7.90 5.39 4.13
C THR A 31 -6.81 4.36 4.43
N TRP A 32 -6.04 4.54 5.51
CA TRP A 32 -5.06 3.53 5.93
C TRP A 32 -5.73 2.22 6.36
N LEU A 33 -6.82 2.30 7.14
CA LEU A 33 -7.62 1.13 7.53
C LEU A 33 -8.24 0.43 6.31
N GLU A 34 -8.75 1.20 5.35
CA GLU A 34 -9.25 0.64 4.10
C GLU A 34 -8.15 -0.09 3.32
N MET A 35 -6.95 0.48 3.22
CA MET A 35 -5.82 -0.16 2.54
C MET A 35 -5.40 -1.46 3.23
N MET A 36 -5.41 -1.49 4.56
CA MET A 36 -5.17 -2.73 5.32
C MET A 36 -6.25 -3.77 5.06
N ASN A 37 -7.52 -3.36 5.04
CA ASN A 37 -8.65 -4.25 4.80
C ASN A 37 -8.57 -4.85 3.38
N ASP A 38 -8.29 -4.03 2.37
CA ASP A 38 -8.10 -4.48 0.99
C ASP A 38 -6.91 -5.44 0.87
N GLY A 39 -5.81 -5.14 1.57
CA GLY A 39 -4.64 -6.02 1.61
C GLY A 39 -4.96 -7.37 2.26
N ALA A 40 -5.70 -7.40 3.36
CA ALA A 40 -6.13 -8.62 4.02
C ALA A 40 -7.07 -9.45 3.14
N ALA A 41 -8.03 -8.80 2.47
CA ALA A 41 -8.93 -9.45 1.52
C ALA A 41 -8.16 -10.08 0.36
N PHE A 42 -7.21 -9.34 -0.22
CA PHE A 42 -6.36 -9.83 -1.30
C PHE A 42 -5.54 -11.06 -0.89
N VAL A 43 -4.90 -11.03 0.29
CA VAL A 43 -4.11 -12.17 0.78
C VAL A 43 -5.00 -13.40 1.00
N SER A 44 -6.20 -13.21 1.56
CA SER A 44 -7.16 -14.29 1.77
C SER A 44 -7.58 -14.95 0.45
N GLU A 45 -7.94 -14.15 -0.55
CA GLU A 45 -8.33 -14.64 -1.87
C GLU A 45 -7.17 -15.38 -2.56
N ARG A 46 -5.96 -14.81 -2.49
CA ARG A 46 -4.77 -15.41 -3.11
C ARG A 46 -4.41 -16.75 -2.48
N LEU A 47 -4.52 -16.88 -1.15
CA LEU A 47 -4.33 -18.14 -0.43
C LEU A 47 -5.35 -19.20 -0.84
N GLN A 48 -6.61 -18.81 -1.00
CA GLN A 48 -7.63 -19.73 -1.52
C GLN A 48 -7.27 -20.23 -2.92
N LYS A 49 -6.85 -19.32 -3.82
CA LYS A 49 -6.42 -19.66 -5.18
C LYS A 49 -5.16 -20.54 -5.21
N ASP A 50 -4.21 -20.31 -4.32
CA ASP A 50 -3.04 -21.18 -4.15
C ASP A 50 -3.46 -22.60 -3.77
N HIS A 51 -4.39 -22.74 -2.83
CA HIS A 51 -4.87 -24.05 -2.41
C HIS A 51 -5.65 -24.77 -3.51
N GLU A 52 -6.49 -24.06 -4.26
CA GLU A 52 -7.17 -24.59 -5.46
C GLU A 52 -6.15 -25.07 -6.50
N THR A 53 -5.10 -24.29 -6.75
CA THR A 53 -4.03 -24.64 -7.68
C THR A 53 -3.25 -25.86 -7.22
N GLN A 54 -2.88 -25.94 -5.93
CA GLN A 54 -2.20 -27.11 -5.37
C GLN A 54 -3.01 -28.38 -5.53
N LYS A 55 -4.34 -28.32 -5.29
CA LYS A 55 -5.23 -29.46 -5.55
C LYS A 55 -5.22 -29.86 -7.02
N ALA A 56 -5.28 -28.91 -7.94
CA ALA A 56 -5.25 -29.19 -9.37
C ALA A 56 -3.90 -29.79 -9.83
N LEU A 57 -2.78 -29.28 -9.28
CA LEU A 57 -1.44 -29.82 -9.53
C LEU A 57 -1.34 -31.28 -9.07
N LEU A 58 -1.80 -31.59 -7.86
CA LEU A 58 -1.76 -32.96 -7.29
C LEU A 58 -2.67 -33.94 -8.03
N ASN A 59 -3.74 -33.46 -8.65
CA ASN A 59 -4.67 -34.28 -9.44
C ASN A 59 -4.26 -34.39 -10.92
N SER A 60 -3.23 -33.67 -11.36
CA SER A 60 -2.76 -33.73 -12.75
C SER A 60 -2.10 -35.08 -13.01
N THR A 61 -2.56 -35.78 -14.04
CA THR A 61 -2.07 -37.13 -14.39
C THR A 61 -1.16 -37.11 -15.61
N THR A 62 -1.16 -36.01 -16.36
CA THR A 62 -0.32 -35.83 -17.54
C THR A 62 0.51 -34.55 -17.46
N PRO A 63 1.67 -34.49 -18.16
CA PRO A 63 2.44 -33.26 -18.28
C PRO A 63 1.66 -32.11 -18.91
N GLY A 64 0.73 -32.40 -19.84
CA GLY A 64 -0.09 -31.37 -20.49
C GLY A 64 -1.08 -30.70 -19.52
N GLU A 65 -1.72 -31.48 -18.65
CA GLU A 65 -2.58 -30.97 -17.58
C GLU A 65 -1.79 -30.11 -16.60
N LEU A 66 -0.61 -30.59 -16.19
CA LEU A 66 0.29 -29.85 -15.30
C LEU A 66 0.68 -28.49 -15.88
N MET A 67 1.08 -28.47 -17.16
CA MET A 67 1.45 -27.23 -17.85
C MET A 67 0.29 -26.26 -17.96
N LYS A 68 -0.93 -26.76 -18.20
CA LYS A 68 -2.15 -25.94 -18.22
C LYS A 68 -2.40 -25.30 -16.85
N VAL A 69 -2.37 -26.08 -15.77
CA VAL A 69 -2.57 -25.58 -14.40
C VAL A 69 -1.54 -24.50 -14.06
N GLN A 70 -0.27 -24.70 -14.42
CA GLN A 70 0.78 -23.69 -14.20
C GLN A 70 0.54 -22.42 -15.03
N ALA A 71 0.19 -22.55 -16.31
CA ALA A 71 -0.07 -21.39 -17.17
C ALA A 71 -1.26 -20.56 -16.66
N ASP A 72 -2.36 -21.23 -16.27
CA ASP A 72 -3.54 -20.59 -15.70
C ASP A 72 -3.19 -19.87 -14.38
N PHE A 73 -2.43 -20.55 -13.50
CA PHE A 73 -1.95 -19.96 -12.26
C PHE A 73 -1.14 -18.67 -12.47
N PHE A 74 -0.16 -18.68 -13.37
CA PHE A 74 0.66 -17.49 -13.62
C PHE A 74 -0.18 -16.35 -14.18
N LYS A 75 -1.04 -16.65 -15.17
CA LYS A 75 -1.92 -15.65 -15.78
C LYS A 75 -2.79 -14.98 -14.72
N ASP A 76 -3.43 -15.78 -13.87
CA ASP A 76 -4.33 -15.28 -12.83
C ASP A 76 -3.56 -14.50 -11.77
N ALA A 77 -2.43 -15.02 -11.29
CA ALA A 77 -1.60 -14.34 -10.30
C ALA A 77 -1.11 -12.98 -10.82
N PHE A 78 -0.61 -12.91 -12.06
CA PHE A 78 -0.19 -11.65 -12.65
C PHE A 78 -1.34 -10.64 -12.74
N GLY A 79 -2.52 -11.07 -13.18
CA GLY A 79 -3.72 -10.22 -13.21
C GLY A 79 -4.06 -9.66 -11.83
N GLN A 80 -4.20 -10.54 -10.85
CA GLN A 80 -4.58 -10.18 -9.48
C GLN A 80 -3.58 -9.23 -8.82
N TYR A 81 -2.27 -9.50 -8.91
CA TYR A 81 -1.25 -8.61 -8.35
C TYR A 81 -1.20 -7.25 -9.05
N THR A 82 -1.39 -7.23 -10.37
CA THR A 82 -1.43 -5.99 -11.16
C THR A 82 -2.61 -5.14 -10.72
N GLU A 83 -3.81 -5.72 -10.67
CA GLU A 83 -5.01 -5.00 -10.24
C GLU A 83 -4.89 -4.50 -8.80
N GLN A 84 -4.36 -5.31 -7.88
CA GLN A 84 -4.16 -4.88 -6.49
C GLN A 84 -3.17 -3.72 -6.40
N THR A 85 -2.10 -3.75 -7.20
CA THR A 85 -1.12 -2.66 -7.26
C THR A 85 -1.75 -1.38 -7.79
N VAL A 86 -2.55 -1.47 -8.86
CA VAL A 86 -3.29 -0.33 -9.42
C VAL A 86 -4.26 0.26 -8.39
N ARG A 87 -5.07 -0.58 -7.75
CA ARG A 87 -6.00 -0.16 -6.69
C ARG A 87 -5.28 0.56 -5.55
N MET A 88 -4.16 0.00 -5.08
CA MET A 88 -3.37 0.62 -4.01
C MET A 88 -2.78 1.97 -4.43
N PHE A 89 -2.31 2.07 -5.68
CA PHE A 89 -1.79 3.31 -6.24
C PHE A 89 -2.86 4.40 -6.39
N GLU A 90 -4.08 4.03 -6.81
CA GLU A 90 -5.21 4.95 -6.89
C GLU A 90 -5.61 5.48 -5.51
N LYS A 91 -5.72 4.62 -4.50
CA LYS A 91 -6.00 5.03 -3.12
C LYS A 91 -4.92 5.96 -2.56
N MET A 92 -3.66 5.68 -2.84
CA MET A 92 -2.54 6.53 -2.40
C MET A 92 -2.55 7.90 -3.10
N GLN A 93 -2.85 7.96 -4.40
CA GLN A 93 -3.00 9.22 -5.12
C GLN A 93 -4.15 10.07 -4.57
N GLU A 94 -5.28 9.45 -4.22
CA GLU A 94 -6.42 10.15 -3.65
C GLU A 94 -6.05 10.79 -2.30
N VAL A 95 -5.34 10.06 -1.45
CA VAL A 95 -4.78 10.59 -0.19
C VAL A 95 -3.84 11.76 -0.44
N ALA A 96 -2.93 11.63 -1.41
CA ALA A 96 -1.99 12.70 -1.75
C ALA A 96 -2.71 13.97 -2.23
N LYS A 97 -3.74 13.85 -3.06
CA LYS A 97 -4.56 14.99 -3.51
C LYS A 97 -5.28 15.68 -2.35
N GLN A 98 -5.86 14.89 -1.44
CA GLN A 98 -6.59 15.42 -0.30
C GLN A 98 -5.67 16.18 0.67
N SER A 99 -4.47 15.64 0.96
CA SER A 99 -3.49 16.32 1.81
C SER A 99 -2.95 17.64 1.21
N MET A 100 -2.85 17.74 -0.12
CA MET A 100 -2.52 19.01 -0.80
C MET A 100 -3.65 20.05 -0.74
N GLY A 101 -4.90 19.61 -0.78
CA GLY A 101 -6.07 20.50 -0.63
C GLY A 101 -6.15 21.16 0.74
N ASP A 102 -5.79 20.42 1.80
CA ASP A 102 -5.79 20.92 3.18
C ASP A 102 -4.66 21.95 3.43
N ALA A 103 -3.52 21.81 2.75
CA ALA A 103 -2.40 22.76 2.83
C ALA A 103 -2.74 24.16 2.26
N ALA A 104 -3.69 24.24 1.32
CA ALA A 104 -4.16 25.50 0.74
C ALA A 104 -4.99 26.36 1.70
N HIS A 105 -5.44 25.80 2.83
CA HIS A 105 -6.25 26.48 3.84
C HIS A 105 -5.46 26.93 5.09
N LEU A 106 -4.13 26.82 5.09
CA LEU A 106 -3.32 27.38 6.17
C LEU A 106 -3.42 28.91 6.17
N PRO A 107 -3.76 29.57 7.30
CA PRO A 107 -3.85 31.02 7.36
C PRO A 107 -2.50 31.63 6.99
N ALA A 108 -2.50 32.54 6.02
CA ALA A 108 -1.32 33.28 5.58
C ALA A 108 -0.57 33.81 6.80
N ARG A 109 0.71 33.40 6.94
CA ARG A 109 1.55 33.83 8.07
C ARG A 109 1.65 35.36 8.07
N LYS A 110 1.01 36.01 9.05
CA LYS A 110 1.20 37.44 9.35
C LYS A 110 2.61 37.66 9.90
N TYR A 111 3.60 37.73 9.01
CA TYR A 111 4.93 38.28 9.32
C TYR A 111 5.22 39.52 8.47
N ASP A 112 4.18 40.31 8.18
CA ASP A 112 4.28 41.55 7.38
C ASP A 112 4.15 42.83 8.23
N ASP A 113 4.06 42.70 9.56
CA ASP A 113 3.93 43.83 10.49
C ASP A 113 5.25 44.16 11.22
N VAL A 114 6.42 44.03 10.56
CA VAL A 114 7.70 44.50 11.13
C VAL A 114 8.03 45.88 10.56
N PRO A 115 7.92 46.97 11.34
CA PRO A 115 8.28 48.30 10.87
C PRO A 115 9.80 48.40 10.69
N LEU A 116 10.24 48.93 9.54
CA LEU A 116 11.62 49.36 9.27
C LEU A 116 11.94 50.68 9.97
#